data_AF-A0A7V6XK83-F1
#
_entry.id   AF-A0A7V6XK83-F1
#
_cell.length_a   1.000
_cell.length_b   1.000
_cell.length_c   1.000
_cell.angle_alpha   90.00
_cell.angle_beta   90.00
_cell.angle_gamma   90.00
#
_symmetry.space_group_name_H-M   'P 1'
#
loop_
_entity.id
_entity.type
_entity.pdbx_description
1 polymer ?
#
loop_
_entity_poly.entity_id
_entity_poly.type
_entity_poly.pdbx_seq_one_letter_code
_entity_poly.pdbx_strand_id
1 'polypeptide(L)'
;MTNMFSSVVEKLRKSNYEDELHSLTISNIKVNSQKKECVVYLSSSQYLSDDILGLLENKTKEFYDKGSIIFKNCPEKHEEPVLKRYVKSNWPRLVDNICKEIPMIYEWLNQTEYKVSNDRFILKINEEIGIDILKMKNIPSIIEGIIYDNTGVQCTVELSLGKRQKDEERHENYYANRKRKEIQITEKILKQNNSLEKEKQNIKKVNVVLGKTISDAPIRINEINETGRNVTIQGKVFNIQEKRLRNNNRLLIISLTDYTNSIYIKLFQKAGAKSMVKTIKAGTWLKLAGKVEYDNYLKEIIIVPSDINIINITQETDTCKEKRVELHLHTNMSAMDGINSPSDFINKAAKWGHKAIAITDHGVVQAYPEAYK
;
A
#
# COMPACT_ATOMS: atom_id res chain seq x y z
N MET A 1 -43.86 -43.13 4.22
CA MET A 1 -42.65 -42.77 3.45
C MET A 1 -42.00 -43.98 2.81
N THR A 2 -41.79 -45.10 3.51
CA THR A 2 -41.10 -46.29 2.99
C THR A 2 -41.74 -46.85 1.70
N ASN A 3 -43.07 -47.03 1.65
CA ASN A 3 -43.76 -47.51 0.44
C ASN A 3 -43.70 -46.52 -0.75
N MET A 4 -43.67 -45.21 -0.45
CA MET A 4 -43.55 -44.14 -1.44
C MET A 4 -42.13 -44.06 -2.00
N PHE A 5 -41.12 -44.21 -1.14
CA PHE A 5 -39.71 -44.29 -1.51
C PHE A 5 -39.44 -45.49 -2.41
N SER A 6 -39.94 -46.69 -2.05
CA SER A 6 -39.82 -47.88 -2.90
C SER A 6 -40.41 -47.68 -4.30
N SER A 7 -41.57 -47.01 -4.41
CA SER A 7 -42.19 -46.71 -5.72
C SER A 7 -41.38 -45.71 -6.56
N VAL A 8 -40.77 -44.71 -5.95
CA VAL A 8 -39.93 -43.71 -6.63
C VAL A 8 -38.60 -44.33 -7.09
N VAL A 9 -38.00 -45.18 -6.26
CA VAL A 9 -36.76 -45.91 -6.59
C VAL A 9 -37.01 -46.91 -7.72
N GLU A 10 -38.11 -47.65 -7.70
CA GLU A 10 -38.47 -48.56 -8.81
C GLU A 10 -38.71 -47.82 -10.14
N LYS A 11 -39.35 -46.65 -10.10
CA LYS A 11 -39.54 -45.80 -11.28
C LYS A 11 -38.21 -45.24 -11.83
N LEU A 12 -37.21 -45.05 -10.98
CA LEU A 12 -35.89 -44.54 -11.40
C LEU A 12 -34.98 -45.66 -11.94
N ARG A 13 -35.08 -46.88 -11.40
CA ARG A 13 -34.38 -48.06 -11.93
C ARG A 13 -34.70 -48.32 -13.40
N LYS A 14 -35.96 -48.17 -13.82
CA LYS A 14 -36.40 -48.35 -15.21
C LYS A 14 -35.88 -47.29 -16.21
N SER A 15 -35.10 -46.31 -15.77
CA SER A 15 -34.67 -45.15 -16.56
C SER A 15 -33.14 -44.96 -16.62
N ASN A 16 -32.38 -46.06 -16.78
CA ASN A 16 -30.90 -46.12 -16.98
C ASN A 16 -29.99 -45.98 -15.74
N TYR A 17 -30.51 -46.09 -14.51
CA TYR A 17 -29.70 -45.99 -13.27
C TYR A 17 -29.70 -47.28 -12.43
N GLU A 18 -29.82 -48.44 -13.10
CA GLU A 18 -30.01 -49.74 -12.44
C GLU A 18 -28.86 -50.12 -11.50
N ASP A 19 -27.60 -49.89 -11.90
CA ASP A 19 -26.41 -50.28 -11.14
C ASP A 19 -26.21 -49.45 -9.86
N GLU A 20 -26.52 -48.15 -9.89
CA GLU A 20 -26.30 -47.22 -8.76
C GLU A 20 -27.43 -47.27 -7.73
N LEU A 21 -28.63 -47.74 -8.13
CA LEU A 21 -29.82 -47.81 -7.30
C LEU A 21 -30.13 -49.22 -6.77
N HIS A 22 -29.32 -50.22 -7.09
CA HIS A 22 -29.61 -51.63 -6.77
C HIS A 22 -29.57 -51.93 -5.26
N SER A 23 -28.70 -51.26 -4.50
CA SER A 23 -28.48 -51.47 -3.06
C SER A 23 -29.05 -50.35 -2.17
N LEU A 24 -29.87 -49.46 -2.74
CA LEU A 24 -30.36 -48.27 -2.06
C LEU A 24 -31.39 -48.61 -0.97
N THR A 25 -31.10 -48.23 0.27
CA THR A 25 -31.98 -48.37 1.43
C THR A 25 -32.07 -47.07 2.23
N ILE A 26 -33.18 -46.82 2.92
CA ILE A 26 -33.27 -45.69 3.84
C ILE A 26 -32.58 -46.10 5.15
N SER A 27 -31.53 -45.37 5.55
CA SER A 27 -30.84 -45.61 6.82
C SER A 27 -31.46 -44.82 7.97
N ASN A 28 -31.86 -43.56 7.74
CA ASN A 28 -32.43 -42.72 8.78
C ASN A 28 -33.32 -41.61 8.21
N ILE A 29 -34.28 -41.12 8.99
CA ILE A 29 -35.15 -39.99 8.63
C ILE A 29 -35.16 -39.00 9.79
N LYS A 30 -34.73 -37.75 9.53
CA LYS A 30 -34.80 -36.64 10.48
C LYS A 30 -35.81 -35.62 9.99
N VAL A 31 -36.76 -35.24 10.85
CA VAL A 31 -37.77 -34.22 10.53
C VAL A 31 -37.51 -32.98 11.35
N ASN A 32 -37.34 -31.84 10.68
CA ASN A 32 -37.28 -30.53 11.31
C ASN A 32 -38.65 -29.84 11.16
N SER A 33 -39.44 -29.85 12.23
CA SER A 33 -40.78 -29.28 12.28
C SER A 33 -40.79 -27.74 12.18
N GLN A 34 -39.72 -27.07 12.60
CA GLN A 34 -39.63 -25.60 12.53
C GLN A 34 -39.37 -25.11 11.10
N LYS A 35 -38.51 -25.80 10.36
CA LYS A 35 -38.18 -25.46 8.96
C LYS A 35 -39.10 -26.14 7.92
N LYS A 36 -39.99 -27.06 8.36
CA LYS A 36 -40.77 -27.95 7.49
C LYS A 36 -39.88 -28.73 6.50
N GLU A 37 -38.76 -29.26 7.01
CA GLU A 37 -37.78 -30.01 6.21
C GLU A 37 -37.68 -31.45 6.69
N CYS A 38 -37.67 -32.41 5.77
CA CYS A 38 -37.47 -33.82 6.05
C CYS A 38 -36.17 -34.28 5.38
N VAL A 39 -35.15 -34.61 6.18
CA VAL A 39 -33.85 -35.11 5.69
C VAL A 39 -33.87 -36.64 5.76
N VAL A 40 -33.72 -37.28 4.61
CA VAL A 40 -33.67 -38.75 4.47
C VAL A 40 -32.25 -39.17 4.13
N TYR A 41 -31.66 -39.98 5.00
CA TYR A 41 -30.33 -40.57 4.79
C TYR A 41 -30.46 -41.91 4.07
N LEU A 42 -29.67 -42.09 3.02
CA LEU A 42 -29.69 -43.23 2.11
C LEU A 42 -28.41 -44.05 2.26
N SER A 43 -28.53 -45.33 2.57
CA SER A 43 -27.41 -46.28 2.53
C SER A 43 -27.39 -46.97 1.16
N SER A 44 -26.24 -46.98 0.52
CA SER A 44 -25.99 -47.62 -0.77
C SER A 44 -24.58 -48.20 -0.79
N SER A 45 -24.34 -49.23 -1.60
CA SER A 45 -23.00 -49.75 -1.86
C SER A 45 -22.11 -48.76 -2.61
N GLN A 46 -22.70 -47.73 -3.24
CA GLN A 46 -21.99 -46.65 -3.93
C GLN A 46 -22.52 -45.28 -3.50
N TYR A 47 -21.62 -44.29 -3.41
CA TYR A 47 -22.01 -42.90 -3.14
C TYR A 47 -22.80 -42.33 -4.33
N LEU A 48 -24.00 -41.82 -4.06
CA LEU A 48 -24.87 -41.23 -5.07
C LEU A 48 -24.43 -39.80 -5.39
N SER A 49 -24.40 -39.43 -6.66
CA SER A 49 -24.13 -38.06 -7.09
C SER A 49 -25.28 -37.11 -6.70
N ASP A 50 -24.98 -35.82 -6.58
CA ASP A 50 -25.97 -34.78 -6.30
C ASP A 50 -27.07 -34.73 -7.38
N ASP A 51 -26.76 -35.11 -8.62
CA ASP A 51 -27.74 -35.16 -9.71
C ASP A 51 -28.82 -36.23 -9.44
N ILE A 52 -28.41 -37.39 -8.91
CA ILE A 52 -29.32 -38.48 -8.53
C ILE A 52 -30.10 -38.12 -7.27
N LEU A 53 -29.45 -37.50 -6.29
CA LEU A 53 -30.12 -37.00 -5.09
C LEU A 53 -31.18 -35.94 -5.46
N GLY A 54 -30.85 -34.98 -6.33
CA GLY A 54 -31.78 -33.98 -6.84
C GLY A 54 -32.94 -34.57 -7.65
N LEU A 55 -32.69 -35.62 -8.44
CA LEU A 55 -33.75 -36.37 -9.13
C LEU A 55 -34.69 -37.07 -8.13
N LEU A 56 -34.16 -37.66 -7.06
CA LEU A 56 -34.95 -38.26 -5.99
C LEU A 56 -35.80 -37.20 -5.28
N GLU A 57 -35.22 -36.04 -4.95
CA GLU A 57 -35.95 -34.91 -4.35
C GLU A 57 -37.09 -34.42 -5.24
N ASN A 58 -36.83 -34.25 -6.54
CA ASN A 58 -37.85 -33.76 -7.48
C ASN A 58 -38.97 -34.77 -7.69
N LYS A 59 -38.66 -36.06 -7.84
CA LYS A 59 -39.70 -37.10 -7.98
C LYS A 59 -40.47 -37.36 -6.69
N THR A 60 -39.86 -37.14 -5.52
CA THR A 60 -40.59 -37.31 -4.25
C THR A 60 -41.49 -36.13 -3.90
N LYS A 61 -41.19 -34.91 -4.39
CA LYS A 61 -42.10 -33.76 -4.28
C LYS A 61 -43.49 -34.04 -4.88
N GLU A 62 -43.59 -34.88 -5.92
CA GLU A 62 -44.88 -35.26 -6.52
C GLU A 62 -45.80 -36.02 -5.54
N PHE A 63 -45.25 -36.65 -4.51
CA PHE A 63 -45.99 -37.50 -3.57
C PHE A 63 -45.95 -36.97 -2.12
N TYR A 64 -45.29 -35.84 -1.86
CA TYR A 64 -45.15 -35.24 -0.53
C TYR A 64 -45.44 -33.75 -0.55
N ASP A 65 -46.53 -33.34 0.10
CA ASP A 65 -47.03 -31.96 0.14
C ASP A 65 -46.71 -31.20 1.44
N LYS A 66 -46.04 -31.85 2.41
CA LYS A 66 -45.87 -31.32 3.78
C LYS A 66 -44.59 -30.52 4.03
N GLY A 67 -43.77 -30.27 3.01
CA GLY A 67 -42.49 -29.55 3.14
C GLY A 67 -41.44 -29.97 2.10
N SER A 68 -40.19 -29.55 2.27
CA SER A 68 -39.07 -30.00 1.44
C SER A 68 -38.51 -31.34 1.94
N ILE A 69 -38.25 -32.26 1.01
CA ILE A 69 -37.50 -33.49 1.28
C ILE A 69 -36.10 -33.31 0.74
N ILE A 70 -35.09 -33.62 1.55
CA ILE A 70 -33.68 -33.57 1.17
C ILE A 70 -33.09 -34.97 1.33
N PHE A 71 -32.47 -35.51 0.29
CA PHE A 71 -31.80 -36.81 0.35
C PHE A 71 -30.30 -36.63 0.57
N LYS A 72 -29.72 -37.41 1.50
CA LYS A 72 -28.28 -37.40 1.78
C LYS A 72 -27.73 -38.82 1.81
N ASN A 73 -26.50 -39.01 1.35
CA ASN A 73 -25.82 -40.31 1.50
C ASN A 73 -25.53 -40.61 2.99
N CYS A 74 -25.58 -41.89 3.37
CA CYS A 74 -25.29 -42.37 4.72
C CYS A 74 -23.77 -42.42 4.94
N PRO A 75 -23.25 -42.04 6.12
CA PRO A 75 -21.80 -41.91 6.35
C PRO A 75 -21.02 -43.23 6.54
N GLU A 76 -21.54 -44.40 6.14
CA GLU A 76 -20.88 -45.67 6.45
C GLU A 76 -19.86 -46.16 5.38
N LYS A 77 -18.92 -46.97 5.87
CA LYS A 77 -17.57 -47.27 5.33
C LYS A 77 -17.53 -47.65 3.85
N HIS A 78 -17.00 -46.74 3.03
CA HIS A 78 -16.44 -47.07 1.71
C HIS A 78 -14.91 -47.12 1.77
N GLU A 79 -14.28 -47.92 0.91
CA GLU A 79 -12.82 -48.20 0.88
C GLU A 79 -11.94 -46.96 0.64
N GLU A 80 -12.51 -45.85 0.17
CA GLU A 80 -11.85 -44.54 0.12
C GLU A 80 -12.48 -43.61 1.18
N PRO A 81 -11.69 -42.86 1.98
CA PRO A 81 -12.24 -41.98 3.02
C PRO A 81 -13.27 -41.02 2.42
N VAL A 82 -14.51 -41.06 2.91
CA VAL A 82 -15.65 -40.26 2.43
C VAL A 82 -15.27 -38.77 2.29
N LEU A 83 -14.47 -38.27 3.25
CA LEU A 83 -13.93 -36.92 3.26
C LEU A 83 -13.09 -36.59 2.02
N LYS A 84 -12.18 -37.49 1.62
CA LYS A 84 -11.26 -37.29 0.49
C LYS A 84 -12.00 -37.23 -0.83
N ARG A 85 -12.99 -38.10 -1.03
CA ARG A 85 -13.83 -38.12 -2.24
C ARG A 85 -14.74 -36.90 -2.32
N TYR A 86 -15.33 -36.49 -1.20
CA TYR A 86 -16.22 -35.32 -1.13
C TYR A 86 -15.45 -34.03 -1.44
N VAL A 87 -14.33 -33.79 -0.75
CA VAL A 87 -13.50 -32.59 -0.99
C VAL A 87 -13.04 -32.54 -2.43
N LYS A 88 -12.53 -33.64 -3.00
CA LYS A 88 -12.06 -33.67 -4.38
C LYS A 88 -13.14 -33.30 -5.41
N SER A 89 -14.37 -33.74 -5.19
CA SER A 89 -15.47 -33.55 -6.15
C SER A 89 -16.19 -32.21 -5.98
N ASN A 90 -16.18 -31.66 -4.76
CA ASN A 90 -16.98 -30.48 -4.40
C ASN A 90 -16.16 -29.24 -4.03
N TRP A 91 -14.82 -29.30 -4.04
CA TRP A 91 -13.97 -28.16 -3.67
C TRP A 91 -14.31 -26.85 -4.40
N PRO A 92 -14.47 -26.81 -5.74
CA PRO A 92 -14.80 -25.56 -6.43
C PRO A 92 -16.12 -24.96 -5.95
N ARG A 93 -17.15 -25.79 -5.74
CA ARG A 93 -18.47 -25.36 -5.25
C ARG A 93 -18.42 -24.88 -3.80
N LEU A 94 -17.62 -25.56 -2.97
CA LEU A 94 -17.44 -25.20 -1.57
C LEU A 94 -16.75 -23.83 -1.47
N VAL A 95 -15.70 -23.59 -2.27
CA VAL A 95 -15.04 -22.28 -2.36
C VAL A 95 -16.03 -21.22 -2.83
N ASP A 96 -16.78 -21.46 -3.90
CA ASP A 96 -17.78 -20.51 -4.42
C ASP A 96 -18.86 -20.15 -3.39
N ASN A 97 -19.36 -21.14 -2.63
CA ASN A 97 -20.38 -20.90 -1.62
C ASN A 97 -19.86 -20.08 -0.44
N ILE A 98 -18.63 -20.33 0.03
CA ILE A 98 -18.03 -19.52 1.11
C ILE A 98 -17.71 -18.11 0.59
N CYS A 99 -17.26 -17.98 -0.66
CA CYS A 99 -16.87 -16.70 -1.25
C CYS A 99 -18.05 -15.79 -1.61
N LYS A 100 -19.28 -16.32 -1.71
CA LYS A 100 -20.50 -15.49 -1.81
C LYS A 100 -20.71 -14.62 -0.57
N GLU A 101 -20.46 -15.16 0.61
CA GLU A 101 -20.59 -14.44 1.88
C GLU A 101 -19.34 -13.59 2.16
N ILE A 102 -18.16 -14.06 1.74
CA ILE A 102 -16.88 -13.37 1.99
C ILE A 102 -16.06 -13.34 0.70
N PRO A 103 -16.20 -12.33 -0.17
CA PRO A 103 -15.49 -12.28 -1.46
C PRO A 103 -13.96 -12.18 -1.33
N MET A 104 -13.45 -11.56 -0.25
CA MET A 104 -12.03 -11.26 -0.09
C MET A 104 -11.12 -12.47 0.14
N ILE A 105 -11.68 -13.64 0.50
CA ILE A 105 -10.92 -14.88 0.74
C ILE A 105 -10.80 -15.76 -0.52
N TYR A 106 -11.46 -15.37 -1.62
CA TYR A 106 -11.49 -16.13 -2.86
C TYR A 106 -10.09 -16.39 -3.40
N GLU A 107 -9.24 -15.38 -3.44
CA GLU A 107 -7.88 -15.50 -3.97
C GLU A 107 -7.05 -16.52 -3.17
N TRP A 108 -7.25 -16.57 -1.85
CA TRP A 108 -6.57 -17.55 -1.00
C TRP A 108 -7.11 -18.96 -1.22
N LEU A 109 -8.42 -19.18 -1.30
CA LEU A 109 -9.01 -20.53 -1.39
C LEU A 109 -9.03 -21.14 -2.80
N ASN A 110 -9.06 -20.32 -3.84
CA ASN A 110 -9.14 -20.79 -5.23
C ASN A 110 -7.80 -21.41 -5.69
N GLN A 111 -6.67 -20.86 -5.23
CA GLN A 111 -5.33 -21.30 -5.63
C GLN A 111 -4.64 -22.21 -4.60
N THR A 112 -5.34 -22.63 -3.55
CA THR A 112 -4.73 -23.47 -2.50
C THR A 112 -4.53 -24.91 -2.93
N GLU A 113 -3.32 -25.39 -2.74
CA GLU A 113 -3.09 -26.81 -2.55
C GLU A 113 -3.69 -27.27 -1.22
N TYR A 114 -4.32 -28.44 -1.23
CA TYR A 114 -4.84 -29.05 -0.03
C TYR A 114 -4.45 -30.51 0.09
N LYS A 115 -4.38 -31.02 1.33
CA LYS A 115 -4.15 -32.42 1.65
C LYS A 115 -5.28 -32.94 2.52
N VAL A 116 -5.88 -34.05 2.12
CA VAL A 116 -6.91 -34.73 2.90
C VAL A 116 -6.37 -36.07 3.40
N SER A 117 -6.43 -36.26 4.72
CA SER A 117 -6.24 -37.53 5.43
C SER A 117 -7.53 -37.88 6.15
N ASN A 118 -7.70 -39.14 6.57
CA ASN A 118 -8.95 -39.73 7.09
C ASN A 118 -9.86 -38.74 7.86
N ASP A 119 -9.32 -38.05 8.86
CA ASP A 119 -10.07 -37.07 9.69
C ASP A 119 -9.50 -35.64 9.63
N ARG A 120 -8.51 -35.37 8.76
CA ARG A 120 -7.82 -34.07 8.70
C ARG A 120 -7.80 -33.49 7.31
N PHE A 121 -8.15 -32.21 7.23
CA PHE A 121 -8.12 -31.43 6.00
C PHE A 121 -7.15 -30.26 6.14
N ILE A 122 -6.01 -30.33 5.47
CA ILE A 122 -4.95 -29.33 5.56
C ILE A 122 -5.01 -28.44 4.32
N LEU A 123 -5.28 -27.15 4.53
CA LEU A 123 -5.18 -26.12 3.50
C LEU A 123 -3.80 -25.47 3.55
N LYS A 124 -3.13 -25.37 2.40
CA LYS A 124 -1.83 -24.69 2.31
C LYS A 124 -1.99 -23.29 1.73
N ILE A 125 -1.94 -22.28 2.59
CA ILE A 125 -2.02 -20.87 2.18
C ILE A 125 -0.60 -20.34 1.99
N ASN A 126 -0.35 -19.60 0.92
CA ASN A 126 0.99 -19.08 0.58
C ASN A 126 1.35 -17.78 1.33
N GLU A 127 0.44 -17.23 2.14
CA GLU A 127 0.56 -15.92 2.79
C GLU A 127 0.17 -16.01 4.27
N GLU A 128 1.06 -15.59 5.17
CA GLU A 128 0.79 -15.59 6.61
C GLU A 128 -0.42 -14.72 6.98
N ILE A 129 -0.53 -13.54 6.36
CA ILE A 129 -1.68 -12.63 6.53
C ILE A 129 -2.99 -13.33 6.15
N GLY A 130 -2.97 -14.14 5.09
CA GLY A 130 -4.13 -14.92 4.67
C GLY A 130 -4.53 -15.95 5.72
N ILE A 131 -3.57 -16.63 6.36
CA ILE A 131 -3.82 -17.58 7.44
C ILE A 131 -4.51 -16.89 8.63
N ASP A 132 -4.01 -15.72 9.03
CA ASP A 132 -4.54 -14.99 10.18
C ASP A 132 -5.97 -14.49 9.94
N ILE A 133 -6.25 -13.97 8.74
CA ILE A 133 -7.59 -13.51 8.37
C ILE A 133 -8.58 -14.69 8.29
N LEU A 134 -8.17 -15.82 7.73
CA LEU A 134 -8.99 -17.03 7.66
C LEU A 134 -9.31 -17.59 9.06
N LYS A 135 -8.35 -17.54 9.99
CA LYS A 135 -8.58 -17.88 11.41
C LYS A 135 -9.53 -16.90 12.08
N MET A 136 -9.32 -15.59 11.93
CA MET A 136 -10.16 -14.56 12.53
C MET A 136 -11.62 -14.65 12.06
N LYS A 137 -11.84 -15.04 10.80
CA LYS A 137 -13.17 -15.24 10.22
C LYS A 137 -13.76 -16.64 10.47
N ASN A 138 -13.07 -17.49 11.23
CA ASN A 138 -13.48 -18.86 11.54
C ASN A 138 -13.79 -19.71 10.30
N ILE A 139 -13.09 -19.46 9.19
CA ILE A 139 -13.29 -20.23 7.94
C ILE A 139 -13.04 -21.73 8.14
N PRO A 140 -12.02 -22.19 8.90
CA PRO A 140 -11.85 -23.61 9.19
C PRO A 140 -13.11 -24.26 9.76
N SER A 141 -13.73 -23.67 10.79
CA SER A 141 -14.96 -24.20 11.40
C SER A 141 -16.17 -24.16 10.48
N ILE A 142 -16.25 -23.17 9.59
CA ILE A 142 -17.31 -23.10 8.57
C ILE A 142 -17.15 -24.27 7.59
N ILE A 143 -15.93 -24.56 7.14
CA ILE A 143 -15.64 -25.68 6.26
C ILE A 143 -15.96 -27.01 6.96
N GLU A 144 -15.58 -27.17 8.23
CA GLU A 144 -15.92 -28.34 9.05
C GLU A 144 -17.44 -28.55 9.12
N GLY A 145 -18.19 -27.49 9.38
CA GLY A 145 -19.66 -27.54 9.43
C GLY A 145 -20.29 -27.93 8.10
N ILE A 146 -19.85 -27.33 6.99
CA ILE A 146 -20.34 -27.66 5.64
C ILE A 146 -20.04 -29.12 5.29
N ILE A 147 -18.85 -29.61 5.65
CA ILE A 147 -18.48 -31.02 5.42
C ILE A 147 -19.35 -31.93 6.27
N TYR A 148 -19.53 -31.64 7.56
CA TYR A 148 -20.36 -32.42 8.45
C TYR A 148 -21.82 -32.46 7.99
N ASP A 149 -22.38 -31.33 7.59
CA ASP A 149 -23.77 -31.24 7.15
C ASP A 149 -24.03 -32.07 5.89
N ASN A 150 -23.05 -32.16 4.99
CA ASN A 150 -23.19 -32.84 3.71
C ASN A 150 -22.74 -34.31 3.73
N THR A 151 -21.81 -34.67 4.62
CA THR A 151 -21.21 -36.02 4.65
C THR A 151 -21.45 -36.77 5.95
N GLY A 152 -21.84 -36.09 7.03
CA GLY A 152 -21.91 -36.64 8.38
C GLY A 152 -20.54 -36.95 9.01
N VAL A 153 -19.43 -36.68 8.31
CA VAL A 153 -18.07 -36.92 8.79
C VAL A 153 -17.59 -35.73 9.60
N GLN A 154 -17.07 -35.99 10.79
CA GLN A 154 -16.36 -34.98 11.58
C GLN A 154 -14.92 -34.90 11.11
N CYS A 155 -14.49 -33.74 10.62
CA CYS A 155 -13.12 -33.49 10.20
C CYS A 155 -12.54 -32.28 10.94
N THR A 156 -11.22 -32.21 11.02
CA THR A 156 -10.50 -31.02 11.50
C THR A 156 -9.81 -30.31 10.34
N VAL A 157 -10.08 -29.02 10.18
CA VAL A 157 -9.51 -28.17 9.15
C VAL A 157 -8.33 -27.38 9.71
N GLU A 158 -7.14 -27.67 9.19
CA GLU A 158 -5.90 -27.01 9.60
C GLU A 158 -5.36 -26.12 8.48
N LEU A 159 -4.89 -24.93 8.85
CA LEU A 159 -4.22 -24.01 7.94
C LEU A 159 -2.71 -24.16 8.11
N SER A 160 -1.99 -24.33 7.01
CA SER A 160 -0.54 -24.48 6.97
C SER A 160 0.08 -23.53 5.95
N LEU A 161 1.31 -23.09 6.19
CA LEU A 161 2.03 -22.23 5.26
C LEU A 161 2.55 -23.08 4.07
N GLY A 162 2.15 -22.71 2.85
CA GLY A 162 2.65 -23.29 1.61
C GLY A 162 4.10 -22.85 1.34
N LYS A 163 4.93 -23.73 0.77
CA LYS A 163 6.31 -23.36 0.37
C LYS A 163 6.25 -22.46 -0.86
N ARG A 164 6.43 -21.15 -0.68
CA ARG A 164 6.45 -20.15 -1.74
C ARG A 164 7.81 -20.09 -2.46
N GLN A 165 8.25 -21.19 -3.07
CA GLN A 165 9.59 -21.24 -3.71
C GLN A 165 9.72 -20.38 -4.99
N LYS A 166 8.64 -19.97 -5.65
CA LYS A 166 8.71 -19.23 -6.94
C LYS A 166 8.45 -17.73 -6.88
N ASP A 167 7.82 -17.21 -5.82
CA ASP A 167 7.49 -15.77 -5.74
C ASP A 167 8.46 -14.98 -4.88
N GLU A 168 9.10 -15.59 -3.86
CA GLU A 168 10.12 -14.89 -3.06
C GLU A 168 11.33 -14.52 -3.92
N GLU A 169 11.83 -15.44 -4.75
CA GLU A 169 12.87 -15.12 -5.73
C GLU A 169 12.41 -14.04 -6.71
N ARG A 170 11.14 -14.04 -7.14
CA ARG A 170 10.63 -13.06 -8.11
C ARG A 170 10.46 -11.68 -7.48
N HIS A 171 9.98 -11.60 -6.24
CA HIS A 171 9.86 -10.36 -5.48
C HIS A 171 11.22 -9.83 -5.06
N GLU A 172 12.10 -10.64 -4.47
CA GLU A 172 13.46 -10.22 -4.13
C GLU A 172 14.24 -9.77 -5.35
N ASN A 173 14.13 -10.49 -6.47
CA ASN A 173 14.81 -10.11 -7.71
C ASN A 173 14.16 -8.87 -8.33
N TYR A 174 12.85 -8.64 -8.16
CA TYR A 174 12.19 -7.38 -8.56
C TYR A 174 12.65 -6.19 -7.70
N TYR A 175 12.66 -6.31 -6.37
CA TYR A 175 13.14 -5.26 -5.46
C TYR A 175 14.65 -5.02 -5.61
N ALA A 176 15.45 -6.07 -5.78
CA ALA A 176 16.88 -5.98 -6.03
C ALA A 176 17.15 -5.34 -7.40
N ASN A 177 16.41 -5.68 -8.44
CA ASN A 177 16.54 -5.03 -9.75
C ASN A 177 16.09 -3.58 -9.71
N ARG A 178 15.05 -3.24 -8.93
CA ARG A 178 14.62 -1.84 -8.74
C ARG A 178 15.67 -1.04 -7.97
N LYS A 179 16.17 -1.55 -6.84
CA LYS A 179 17.27 -0.93 -6.09
C LYS A 179 18.53 -0.77 -6.95
N ARG A 180 18.90 -1.79 -7.74
CA ARG A 180 20.03 -1.73 -8.67
C ARG A 180 19.84 -0.66 -9.74
N LYS A 181 18.63 -0.54 -10.31
CA LYS A 181 18.29 0.52 -11.27
C LYS A 181 18.34 1.90 -10.62
N GLU A 182 17.81 2.06 -9.41
CA GLU A 182 17.86 3.32 -8.66
C GLU A 182 19.30 3.71 -8.32
N ILE A 183 20.13 2.76 -7.87
CA ILE A 183 21.56 2.97 -7.64
C ILE A 183 22.28 3.32 -8.96
N GLN A 184 22.02 2.61 -10.06
CA GLN A 184 22.60 2.94 -11.37
C GLN A 184 22.17 4.31 -11.89
N ILE A 185 20.91 4.71 -11.68
CA ILE A 185 20.40 6.04 -12.05
C ILE A 185 21.10 7.08 -11.18
N THR A 186 21.19 6.85 -9.87
CA THR A 186 21.86 7.74 -8.91
C THR A 186 23.36 7.88 -9.23
N GLU A 187 24.05 6.79 -9.54
CA GLU A 187 25.45 6.78 -9.98
C GLU A 187 25.64 7.48 -11.33
N LYS A 188 24.71 7.29 -12.28
CA LYS A 188 24.74 8.01 -13.55
C LYS A 188 24.53 9.50 -13.34
N ILE A 189 23.62 9.91 -12.46
CA ILE A 189 23.39 11.31 -12.08
C ILE A 189 24.63 11.88 -11.37
N LEU A 190 25.25 11.14 -10.45
CA LEU A 190 26.52 11.53 -9.79
C LEU A 190 27.67 11.67 -10.80
N LYS A 191 27.79 10.75 -11.77
CA LYS A 191 28.81 10.82 -12.83
C LYS A 191 28.51 11.93 -13.84
N GLN A 192 27.24 12.21 -14.13
CA GLN A 192 26.83 13.38 -14.92
C GLN A 192 27.11 14.68 -14.18
N ASN A 193 26.84 14.75 -12.87
CA ASN A 193 27.11 15.93 -12.06
C ASN A 193 28.62 16.19 -11.93
N ASN A 194 29.45 15.15 -11.76
CA ASN A 194 30.91 15.27 -11.76
C ASN A 194 31.50 15.65 -13.14
N SER A 195 30.79 15.42 -14.23
CA SER A 195 31.18 15.88 -15.58
C SER A 195 30.60 17.26 -15.95
N LEU A 196 29.51 17.67 -15.29
CA LEU A 196 28.87 18.99 -15.42
C LEU A 196 29.45 20.05 -14.46
N GLU A 197 30.30 19.69 -13.50
CA GLU A 197 31.05 20.65 -12.67
C GLU A 197 32.06 21.51 -13.48
N LYS A 198 32.19 21.28 -14.80
CA LYS A 198 32.92 22.16 -15.73
C LYS A 198 32.05 23.08 -16.58
N GLU A 199 30.73 23.08 -16.42
CA GLU A 199 29.86 24.05 -17.10
C GLU A 199 29.59 25.26 -16.20
N LYS A 200 30.24 26.36 -16.58
CA LYS A 200 30.11 27.71 -16.01
C LYS A 200 28.67 28.00 -15.59
N GLN A 201 28.48 28.19 -14.27
CA GLN A 201 27.30 28.86 -13.74
C GLN A 201 27.10 30.17 -14.50
N ASN A 202 26.05 30.20 -15.30
CA ASN A 202 25.67 31.38 -16.08
C ASN A 202 24.95 32.35 -15.12
N ILE A 203 25.74 33.03 -14.29
CA ILE A 203 25.24 34.00 -13.30
C ILE A 203 24.74 35.23 -14.06
N LYS A 204 23.47 35.21 -14.49
CA LYS A 204 22.79 36.39 -15.03
C LYS A 204 22.43 37.36 -13.91
N LYS A 205 22.93 38.60 -14.03
CA LYS A 205 22.75 39.79 -13.15
C LYS A 205 22.99 39.52 -11.67
N VAL A 206 24.26 39.63 -11.25
CA VAL A 206 24.61 39.83 -9.84
C VAL A 206 24.17 41.23 -9.42
N ASN A 207 23.25 41.32 -8.47
CA ASN A 207 22.92 42.60 -7.84
C ASN A 207 23.66 42.68 -6.51
N VAL A 208 24.67 43.55 -6.45
CA VAL A 208 25.49 43.73 -5.25
C VAL A 208 24.71 44.56 -4.24
N VAL A 209 24.43 43.97 -3.08
CA VAL A 209 23.68 44.61 -1.99
C VAL A 209 24.62 45.27 -0.99
N LEU A 210 25.76 44.62 -0.72
CA LEU A 210 26.79 45.09 0.20
C LEU A 210 28.18 44.69 -0.33
N GLY A 211 29.15 45.58 -0.22
CA GLY A 211 30.55 45.26 -0.54
C GLY A 211 30.84 45.15 -2.05
N LYS A 212 31.61 44.13 -2.42
CA LYS A 212 32.11 43.84 -3.77
C LYS A 212 31.45 42.61 -4.38
N THR A 213 31.64 42.43 -5.68
CA THR A 213 31.21 41.22 -6.37
C THR A 213 32.03 40.00 -5.90
N ILE A 214 31.35 38.99 -5.35
CA ILE A 214 31.95 37.75 -4.86
C ILE A 214 32.16 36.75 -6.01
N SER A 215 33.41 36.57 -6.40
CA SER A 215 33.82 35.59 -7.43
C SER A 215 34.14 34.21 -6.85
N ASP A 216 34.47 34.12 -5.56
CA ASP A 216 34.94 32.88 -4.91
C ASP A 216 33.88 31.77 -4.92
N ALA A 217 34.33 30.52 -4.96
CA ALA A 217 33.43 29.36 -4.89
C ALA A 217 32.80 29.26 -3.49
N PRO A 218 31.47 29.06 -3.39
CA PRO A 218 30.81 28.91 -2.10
C PRO A 218 31.09 27.53 -1.50
N ILE A 219 31.30 27.47 -0.18
CA ILE A 219 31.32 26.22 0.60
C ILE A 219 29.92 25.91 1.16
N ARG A 220 29.68 24.65 1.54
CA ARG A 220 28.40 24.25 2.17
C ARG A 220 28.33 24.76 3.61
N ILE A 221 27.14 25.15 4.06
CA ILE A 221 26.93 25.68 5.41
C ILE A 221 27.27 24.62 6.47
N ASN A 222 27.00 23.35 6.19
CA ASN A 222 27.33 22.24 7.10
C ASN A 222 28.85 22.05 7.36
N GLU A 223 29.72 22.63 6.54
CA GLU A 223 31.18 22.53 6.71
C GLU A 223 31.72 23.64 7.63
N ILE A 224 30.85 24.50 8.18
CA ILE A 224 31.21 25.66 9.00
C ILE A 224 31.13 25.28 10.48
N ASN A 225 32.21 24.71 10.99
CA ASN A 225 32.31 24.29 12.40
C ASN A 225 33.27 25.17 13.22
N GLU A 226 34.11 25.97 12.56
CA GLU A 226 35.19 26.72 13.19
C GLU A 226 34.99 28.23 13.02
N THR A 227 35.24 28.98 14.10
CA THR A 227 35.23 30.45 14.12
C THR A 227 36.56 31.04 13.66
N GLY A 228 36.55 32.29 13.18
CA GLY A 228 37.75 33.06 12.90
C GLY A 228 38.21 33.05 11.44
N ARG A 229 37.65 32.16 10.61
CA ARG A 229 37.91 32.14 9.16
C ARG A 229 36.90 32.98 8.38
N ASN A 230 37.34 33.52 7.25
CA ASN A 230 36.45 34.13 6.26
C ASN A 230 35.92 33.04 5.33
N VAL A 231 34.61 33.02 5.09
CA VAL A 231 33.95 32.01 4.26
C VAL A 231 33.06 32.68 3.22
N THR A 232 32.95 32.04 2.06
CA THR A 232 31.96 32.38 1.04
C THR A 232 30.90 31.30 1.04
N ILE A 233 29.63 31.67 1.21
CA ILE A 233 28.51 30.73 1.24
C ILE A 233 27.39 31.21 0.32
N GLN A 234 26.50 30.29 0.00
CA GLN A 234 25.34 30.54 -0.84
C GLN A 234 24.11 29.89 -0.21
N GLY A 235 23.00 30.62 -0.12
CA GLY A 235 21.79 30.08 0.50
C GLY A 235 20.54 30.90 0.22
N LYS A 236 19.40 30.31 0.55
CA LYS A 236 18.08 30.90 0.46
C LYS A 236 17.73 31.54 1.79
N VAL A 237 17.28 32.80 1.73
CA VAL A 237 16.75 33.51 2.90
C VAL A 237 15.37 32.98 3.23
N PHE A 238 15.13 32.58 4.48
CA PHE A 238 13.80 32.16 4.94
C PHE A 238 13.26 33.04 6.06
N ASN A 239 14.11 33.79 6.76
CA ASN A 239 13.68 34.74 7.78
C ASN A 239 14.57 35.98 7.81
N ILE A 240 13.99 37.14 8.15
CA ILE A 240 14.68 38.41 8.28
C ILE A 240 14.10 39.16 9.49
N GLN A 241 14.95 39.55 10.43
CA GLN A 241 14.58 40.35 11.60
C GLN A 241 15.37 41.66 11.62
N GLU A 242 14.66 42.80 11.70
CA GLU A 242 15.26 44.13 11.86
C GLU A 242 14.97 44.64 13.28
N LYS A 243 16.01 45.00 14.02
CA LYS A 243 15.91 45.63 15.35
C LYS A 243 16.61 46.99 15.33
N ARG A 244 15.97 48.03 15.88
CA ARG A 244 16.59 49.35 16.08
C ARG A 244 17.38 49.35 17.39
N LEU A 245 18.62 49.84 17.33
CA LEU A 245 19.50 49.99 18.48
C LEU A 245 19.36 51.39 19.10
N ARG A 246 19.79 51.54 20.35
CA ARG A 246 19.71 52.81 21.12
C ARG A 246 20.47 53.97 20.46
N ASN A 247 21.50 53.68 19.68
CA ASN A 247 22.30 54.65 18.92
C ASN A 247 21.71 54.97 17.53
N ASN A 248 20.45 54.63 17.28
CA ASN A 248 19.77 54.78 15.98
C ASN A 248 20.34 53.92 14.84
N ASN A 249 21.33 53.07 15.11
CA ASN A 249 21.78 52.04 14.17
C ASN A 249 20.76 50.90 14.11
N ARG A 250 20.84 50.09 13.07
CA ARG A 250 19.94 48.96 12.84
C ARG A 250 20.73 47.66 12.89
N LEU A 251 20.20 46.69 13.61
CA LEU A 251 20.68 45.32 13.62
C LEU A 251 19.78 44.50 12.70
N LEU A 252 20.39 43.87 11.70
CA LEU A 252 19.73 42.94 10.80
C LEU A 252 20.22 41.52 11.10
N ILE A 253 19.27 40.62 11.36
CA ILE A 253 19.53 39.19 11.52
C ILE A 253 18.80 38.47 10.40
N ILE A 254 19.55 37.81 9.53
CA ILE A 254 19.01 37.05 8.39
C ILE A 254 19.26 35.57 8.68
N SER A 255 18.23 34.75 8.54
CA SER A 255 18.38 33.29 8.57
C SER A 255 18.48 32.76 7.15
N LEU A 256 19.60 32.07 6.87
CA LEU A 256 19.95 31.56 5.56
C LEU A 256 20.08 30.04 5.62
N THR A 257 19.58 29.33 4.60
CA THR A 257 19.76 27.88 4.46
C THR A 257 20.22 27.52 3.06
N ASP A 258 21.13 26.57 2.93
CA ASP A 258 21.51 25.94 1.67
C ASP A 258 20.86 24.56 1.51
N TYR A 259 19.90 24.23 2.38
CA TYR A 259 19.26 22.92 2.56
C TYR A 259 20.17 21.81 3.12
N THR A 260 21.47 22.07 3.32
CA THR A 260 22.34 21.17 4.09
C THR A 260 22.38 21.56 5.57
N ASN A 261 22.39 22.86 5.85
CA ASN A 261 22.26 23.41 7.20
C ASN A 261 21.70 24.85 7.11
N SER A 262 21.52 25.51 8.25
CA SER A 262 21.10 26.90 8.35
C SER A 262 22.05 27.69 9.25
N ILE A 263 22.29 28.96 8.91
CA ILE A 263 23.15 29.84 9.70
C ILE A 263 22.58 31.25 9.78
N TYR A 264 22.89 31.94 10.87
CA TYR A 264 22.52 33.34 11.06
C TYR A 264 23.56 34.27 10.47
N ILE A 265 23.10 35.24 9.70
CA ILE A 265 23.90 36.36 9.20
C ILE A 265 23.54 37.58 10.02
N LYS A 266 24.54 38.18 10.68
CA LYS A 266 24.34 39.33 11.56
C LYS A 266 25.04 40.55 10.99
N LEU A 267 24.30 41.62 10.78
CA LEU A 267 24.85 42.85 10.23
C LEU A 267 24.36 44.09 10.97
N PHE A 268 25.29 45.00 11.22
CA PHE A 268 25.03 46.31 11.79
C PHE A 268 25.03 47.38 10.69
N GLN A 269 23.90 48.04 10.48
CA GLN A 269 23.78 49.17 9.57
C GLN A 269 23.79 50.50 10.34
N LYS A 270 24.61 51.46 9.90
CA LYS A 270 24.65 52.81 10.46
C LYS A 270 23.35 53.57 10.21
N ALA A 271 22.98 54.46 11.12
CA ALA A 271 21.86 55.39 10.95
C ALA A 271 22.00 56.18 9.63
N GLY A 272 20.98 56.12 8.76
CA GLY A 272 20.96 56.80 7.45
C GLY A 272 21.27 55.92 6.23
N ALA A 273 21.82 54.71 6.42
CA ALA A 273 21.99 53.76 5.32
C ALA A 273 20.62 53.26 4.80
N LYS A 274 20.50 53.01 3.49
CA LYS A 274 19.32 52.37 2.91
C LYS A 274 19.14 50.98 3.57
N SER A 275 17.96 50.74 4.14
CA SER A 275 17.64 49.43 4.74
C SER A 275 17.67 48.36 3.65
N MET A 276 18.51 47.35 3.83
CA MET A 276 18.59 46.24 2.86
C MET A 276 17.40 45.30 2.96
N VAL A 277 16.57 45.41 4.01
CA VAL A 277 15.29 44.67 4.13
C VAL A 277 14.34 45.01 2.97
N LYS A 278 14.46 46.20 2.38
CA LYS A 278 13.69 46.54 1.18
C LYS A 278 14.13 45.75 -0.06
N THR A 279 15.39 45.34 -0.11
CA THR A 279 16.01 44.66 -1.25
C THR A 279 16.01 43.14 -1.08
N ILE A 280 16.32 42.65 0.12
CA ILE A 280 16.38 41.23 0.47
C ILE A 280 15.03 40.83 1.08
N LYS A 281 14.34 39.88 0.44
CA LYS A 281 13.09 39.30 0.94
C LYS A 281 13.25 37.81 1.22
N ALA A 282 12.39 37.26 2.07
CA ALA A 282 12.26 35.81 2.21
C ALA A 282 12.03 35.17 0.82
N GLY A 283 12.73 34.08 0.54
CA GLY A 283 12.78 33.42 -0.77
C GLY A 283 13.93 33.84 -1.67
N THR A 284 14.63 34.95 -1.37
CA THR A 284 15.78 35.42 -2.18
C THR A 284 17.00 34.55 -1.93
N TRP A 285 17.73 34.23 -2.99
CA TRP A 285 19.03 33.57 -2.88
C TRP A 285 20.15 34.60 -2.79
N LEU A 286 21.02 34.40 -1.80
CA LEU A 286 22.17 35.25 -1.54
C LEU A 286 23.45 34.43 -1.68
N LYS A 287 24.47 35.06 -2.24
CA LYS A 287 25.87 34.68 -2.11
C LYS A 287 26.53 35.71 -1.20
N LEU A 288 27.18 35.28 -0.14
CA LEU A 288 27.78 36.18 0.85
C LEU A 288 29.18 35.72 1.21
N ALA A 289 30.07 36.67 1.47
CA ALA A 289 31.40 36.45 1.98
C ALA A 289 31.52 37.16 3.32
N GLY A 290 32.04 36.49 4.35
CA GLY A 290 32.08 37.05 5.68
C GLY A 290 32.84 36.20 6.69
N LYS A 291 33.14 36.83 7.82
CA LYS A 291 33.88 36.20 8.91
C LYS A 291 32.92 35.39 9.78
N VAL A 292 33.32 34.16 10.08
CA VAL A 292 32.61 33.30 11.02
C VAL A 292 32.97 33.71 12.44
N GLU A 293 31.98 34.07 13.25
CA GLU A 293 32.17 34.50 14.64
C GLU A 293 31.19 33.78 15.56
N TYR A 294 31.55 33.58 16.82
CA TYR A 294 30.62 33.09 17.82
C TYR A 294 29.87 34.28 18.43
N ASP A 295 28.54 34.25 18.36
CA ASP A 295 27.71 35.30 18.96
C ASP A 295 27.35 34.93 20.39
N ASN A 296 27.89 35.65 21.37
CA ASN A 296 27.62 35.39 22.79
C ASN A 296 26.15 35.63 23.21
N TYR A 297 25.39 36.41 22.44
CA TYR A 297 23.98 36.70 22.76
C TYR A 297 23.06 35.61 22.20
N LEU A 298 23.29 35.19 20.96
CA LEU A 298 22.55 34.08 20.33
C LEU A 298 23.05 32.70 20.78
N LYS A 299 24.27 32.63 21.34
CA LYS A 299 25.00 31.40 21.68
C LYS A 299 25.22 30.47 20.49
N GLU A 300 25.35 31.05 19.30
CA GLU A 300 25.43 30.34 18.02
C GLU A 300 26.61 30.84 17.19
N ILE A 301 27.07 30.00 16.26
CA ILE A 301 28.02 30.42 15.22
C ILE A 301 27.25 31.24 14.18
N ILE A 302 27.75 32.44 13.91
CA ILE A 302 27.16 33.40 12.98
C ILE A 302 28.18 33.81 11.92
N ILE A 303 27.69 34.42 10.85
CA ILE A 303 28.55 35.10 9.87
C ILE A 303 28.29 36.60 9.94
N VAL A 304 29.36 37.37 10.10
CA VAL A 304 29.36 38.82 9.90
C VAL A 304 29.79 39.08 8.45
N PRO A 305 28.87 39.48 7.56
CA PRO A 305 29.16 39.57 6.14
C PRO A 305 29.95 40.84 5.82
N SER A 306 30.98 40.68 4.98
CA SER A 306 31.69 41.78 4.32
C SER A 306 31.00 42.15 3.01
N ASP A 307 30.56 41.13 2.26
CA ASP A 307 30.00 41.26 0.93
C ASP A 307 28.71 40.44 0.81
N ILE A 308 27.69 40.99 0.15
CA ILE A 308 26.39 40.34 -0.07
C ILE A 308 25.93 40.61 -1.50
N ASN A 309 25.71 39.53 -2.24
CA ASN A 309 25.23 39.52 -3.61
C ASN A 309 23.90 38.77 -3.70
N ILE A 310 22.90 39.38 -4.34
CA ILE A 310 21.72 38.65 -4.77
C ILE A 310 22.08 37.87 -6.04
N ILE A 311 21.80 36.57 -5.99
CA ILE A 311 21.98 35.67 -7.11
C ILE A 311 20.63 35.05 -7.48
N ASN A 312 20.49 34.71 -8.75
CA ASN A 312 19.40 33.87 -9.20
C ASN A 312 19.98 32.47 -9.44
N ILE A 313 19.58 31.51 -8.60
CA ILE A 313 19.89 30.10 -8.87
C ILE A 313 18.88 29.59 -9.89
N THR A 314 19.39 28.99 -10.95
CA THR A 314 18.59 28.21 -11.89
C THR A 314 17.99 27.04 -11.12
N GLN A 315 16.69 27.11 -10.84
CA GLN A 315 15.98 25.98 -10.24
C GLN A 315 15.98 24.80 -11.22
N GLU A 316 15.98 23.57 -10.72
CA GLU A 316 15.80 22.39 -11.55
C GLU A 316 14.50 22.51 -12.36
N THR A 317 14.64 22.37 -13.68
CA THR A 317 13.56 22.44 -14.64
C THR A 317 13.43 21.11 -15.36
N ASP A 318 12.19 20.71 -15.64
CA ASP A 318 11.90 19.59 -16.52
C ASP A 318 12.23 20.00 -17.97
N THR A 319 13.25 19.37 -18.56
CA THR A 319 13.71 19.65 -19.94
C THR A 319 13.11 18.72 -21.00
N CYS A 320 12.26 17.76 -20.59
CA CYS A 320 11.66 16.81 -21.52
C CYS A 320 10.67 17.49 -22.47
N LYS A 321 10.58 17.03 -23.71
CA LYS A 321 9.57 17.52 -24.67
C LYS A 321 8.17 17.08 -24.28
N GLU A 322 8.04 15.81 -23.90
CA GLU A 322 6.79 15.24 -23.41
C GLU A 322 6.75 15.33 -21.89
N LYS A 323 5.77 16.08 -21.38
CA LYS A 323 5.67 16.38 -19.95
C LYS A 323 4.96 15.26 -19.21
N ARG A 324 5.57 14.82 -18.11
CA ARG A 324 5.00 13.85 -17.17
C ARG A 324 3.72 14.42 -16.53
N VAL A 325 2.84 13.53 -16.09
CA VAL A 325 1.76 13.83 -15.14
C VAL A 325 1.99 12.96 -13.92
N GLU A 326 2.07 13.58 -12.74
CA GLU A 326 2.14 12.85 -11.47
C GLU A 326 0.74 12.42 -11.05
N LEU A 327 0.57 11.13 -10.77
CA LEU A 327 -0.74 10.53 -10.47
C LEU A 327 -0.83 9.97 -9.04
N HIS A 328 0.28 10.00 -8.29
CA HIS A 328 0.33 9.52 -6.92
C HIS A 328 1.22 10.45 -6.10
N LEU A 329 0.61 11.27 -5.24
CA LEU A 329 1.31 12.31 -4.49
C LEU A 329 0.61 12.58 -3.15
N HIS A 330 1.44 12.66 -2.11
CA HIS A 330 1.03 12.97 -0.74
C HIS A 330 1.41 14.40 -0.37
N THR A 331 0.47 15.10 0.25
CA THR A 331 0.61 16.45 0.76
C THR A 331 0.75 16.43 2.27
N ASN A 332 1.00 17.59 2.87
CA ASN A 332 1.00 17.77 4.33
C ASN A 332 -0.31 17.41 5.05
N MET A 333 -1.37 17.09 4.31
CA MET A 333 -2.62 16.56 4.85
C MET A 333 -2.59 15.03 5.05
N SER A 334 -1.66 14.32 4.41
CA SER A 334 -1.33 12.93 4.78
C SER A 334 -0.59 12.94 6.11
N ALA A 335 -1.28 12.55 7.18
CA ALA A 335 -0.79 12.67 8.55
C ALA A 335 0.57 11.98 8.74
N MET A 336 1.58 12.78 9.13
CA MET A 336 2.97 12.34 9.38
C MET A 336 3.67 11.68 8.17
N ASP A 337 3.19 11.90 6.96
CA ASP A 337 3.74 11.30 5.74
C ASP A 337 4.17 12.35 4.71
N GLY A 338 3.26 13.22 4.27
CA GLY A 338 3.59 14.34 3.39
C GLY A 338 4.06 15.57 4.17
N ILE A 339 4.96 16.35 3.57
CA ILE A 339 5.55 17.55 4.21
C ILE A 339 5.13 18.85 3.50
N ASN A 340 5.03 18.81 2.17
CA ASN A 340 4.77 20.00 1.37
C ASN A 340 3.26 20.26 1.18
N SER A 341 2.92 21.53 1.03
CA SER A 341 1.54 21.93 0.78
C SER A 341 1.08 21.53 -0.62
N PRO A 342 -0.24 21.34 -0.85
CA PRO A 342 -0.81 21.19 -2.18
C PRO A 342 -0.36 22.29 -3.15
N SER A 343 -0.36 23.55 -2.69
CA SER A 343 0.05 24.70 -3.50
C SER A 343 1.51 24.60 -3.97
N ASP A 344 2.43 24.12 -3.13
CA ASP A 344 3.84 23.97 -3.51
C ASP A 344 4.00 23.01 -4.69
N PHE A 345 3.33 21.87 -4.62
CA PHE A 345 3.38 20.85 -5.65
C PHE A 345 2.74 21.31 -6.97
N ILE A 346 1.56 21.93 -6.90
CA ILE A 346 0.87 22.47 -8.08
C ILE A 346 1.74 23.54 -8.77
N ASN A 347 2.29 24.48 -8.00
CA ASN A 347 3.17 25.51 -8.53
C ASN A 347 4.44 24.93 -9.16
N LYS A 348 4.99 23.86 -8.59
CA LYS A 348 6.16 23.17 -9.14
C LYS A 348 5.84 22.45 -10.45
N ALA A 349 4.74 21.70 -10.50
CA ALA A 349 4.26 21.02 -11.70
C ALA A 349 3.96 22.00 -12.84
N ALA A 350 3.29 23.12 -12.53
CA ALA A 350 3.02 24.20 -13.48
C ALA A 350 4.32 24.81 -14.04
N LYS A 351 5.32 25.10 -13.19
CA LYS A 351 6.64 25.58 -13.62
C LYS A 351 7.37 24.58 -14.51
N TRP A 352 7.16 23.28 -14.30
CA TRP A 352 7.70 22.21 -15.13
C TRP A 352 6.90 21.97 -16.41
N GLY A 353 5.75 22.62 -16.58
CA GLY A 353 4.87 22.49 -17.74
C GLY A 353 4.05 21.21 -17.74
N HIS A 354 3.88 20.55 -16.60
CA HIS A 354 3.04 19.37 -16.49
C HIS A 354 1.58 19.74 -16.76
N LYS A 355 0.88 18.93 -17.55
CA LYS A 355 -0.51 19.22 -17.96
C LYS A 355 -1.51 19.06 -16.82
N ALA A 356 -1.19 18.19 -15.86
CA ALA A 356 -2.02 17.88 -14.71
C ALA A 356 -1.14 17.34 -13.57
N ILE A 357 -1.70 17.31 -12.37
CA ILE A 357 -1.14 16.70 -11.17
C ILE A 357 -2.29 16.13 -10.34
N ALA A 358 -2.14 14.92 -9.81
CA ALA A 358 -3.09 14.33 -8.88
C ALA A 358 -2.64 14.51 -7.42
N ILE A 359 -3.59 14.64 -6.51
CA ILE A 359 -3.38 14.62 -5.06
C ILE A 359 -4.12 13.41 -4.49
N THR A 360 -3.38 12.51 -3.85
CA THR A 360 -3.86 11.21 -3.40
C THR A 360 -3.46 10.96 -1.95
N ASP A 361 -3.90 11.84 -1.04
CA ASP A 361 -3.59 11.74 0.38
C ASP A 361 -4.15 10.45 1.03
N HIS A 362 -3.47 9.97 2.08
CA HIS A 362 -3.84 8.76 2.77
C HIS A 362 -5.13 8.91 3.59
N GLY A 363 -6.21 8.28 3.12
CA GLY A 363 -7.47 8.18 3.85
C GLY A 363 -8.24 9.49 4.04
N VAL A 364 -7.80 10.58 3.39
CA VAL A 364 -8.39 11.92 3.53
C VAL A 364 -8.38 12.69 2.21
N VAL A 365 -9.21 13.73 2.13
CA VAL A 365 -9.28 14.68 1.00
C VAL A 365 -9.15 16.14 1.46
N GLN A 366 -8.52 16.35 2.62
CA GLN A 366 -8.43 17.66 3.28
C GLN A 366 -7.61 18.68 2.48
N ALA A 367 -6.74 18.23 1.57
CA ALA A 367 -5.98 19.08 0.66
C ALA A 367 -6.82 19.75 -0.42
N TYR A 368 -8.03 19.24 -0.72
CA TYR A 368 -8.81 19.66 -1.90
C TYR A 368 -9.21 21.15 -1.88
N PRO A 369 -9.64 21.76 -0.76
CA PRO A 369 -9.98 23.18 -0.73
C PRO A 369 -8.81 24.11 -1.03
N GLU A 370 -7.58 23.72 -0.68
CA GLU A 370 -6.37 24.47 -1.03
C GLU A 370 -5.98 24.22 -2.49
N ALA A 371 -6.00 22.95 -2.93
CA ALA A 371 -5.66 22.58 -4.30
C ALA A 371 -6.58 23.20 -5.36
N TYR A 372 -7.84 23.47 -5.01
CA TYR A 372 -8.81 24.09 -5.90
C TYR A 372 -8.60 25.61 -6.08
N LYS A 373 -7.95 26.27 -5.13
CA LYS A 373 -7.65 27.71 -5.19
C LYS A 373 -6.42 27.95 -6.07
#